data_AF-A0A9W8YUD7-F1
#
_entry.id   AF-A0A9W8YUD7-F1
#
_cell.length_a   1.000
_cell.length_b   1.000
_cell.length_c   1.000
_cell.angle_alpha   90.00
_cell.angle_beta   90.00
_cell.angle_gamma   90.00
#
_symmetry.space_group_name_H-M   'P 1'
#
loop_
_entity.id
_entity.type
_entity.pdbx_description
1 polymer ?
#
loop_
_entity_poly.entity_id
_entity_poly.type
_entity_poly.pdbx_seq_one_letter_code
_entity_poly.pdbx_strand_id
1 'polypeptide(L)'
;MSYNDARVTRVTVILDKLADWESWFQLRREKAVVDAIWKYHDISKPQSELPKLEEPVKPLPSDVRAGATAIAQLDAGQQAMYSDLLHDWRYERAEYAKKKQKEGELLLDISRTIAARHLYLINGKDEVYDRLIALKKQFAPTTATRTRELIVKYRSLQEGPQSRDLKQWLNN
;
A
#
# COMPACT_ATOMS: atom_id res chain seq x y z
N MET A 1 -37.04 -5.92 15.18
CA MET A 1 -36.30 -5.33 14.04
C MET A 1 -34.97 -6.07 13.91
N SER A 2 -34.86 -6.98 12.95
CA SER A 2 -33.63 -7.75 12.72
C SER A 2 -32.77 -7.00 11.70
N TYR A 3 -31.63 -6.47 12.12
CA TYR A 3 -30.64 -5.91 11.19
C TYR A 3 -30.02 -7.07 10.40
N ASN A 4 -30.26 -7.08 9.09
CA ASN A 4 -29.57 -7.98 8.16
C ASN A 4 -28.08 -7.59 8.17
N ASP A 5 -27.26 -8.44 8.76
CA ASP A 5 -25.81 -8.40 8.62
C ASP A 5 -25.48 -8.81 7.18
N ALA A 6 -25.46 -7.82 6.29
CA ALA A 6 -25.04 -8.01 4.92
C ALA A 6 -23.56 -8.39 4.95
N ARG A 7 -23.28 -9.68 4.78
CA ARG A 7 -21.93 -10.19 4.54
C ARG A 7 -21.34 -9.41 3.38
N VAL A 8 -20.49 -8.43 3.68
CA VAL A 8 -19.71 -7.71 2.68
C VAL A 8 -18.75 -8.75 2.08
N THR A 9 -19.13 -9.32 0.94
CA THR A 9 -18.23 -10.13 0.12
C THR A 9 -17.07 -9.23 -0.32
N ARG A 10 -15.95 -9.31 0.40
CA ARG A 10 -14.70 -8.65 0.00
C ARG A 10 -14.25 -9.29 -1.30
N VAL A 11 -14.45 -8.59 -2.42
CA VAL A 11 -13.92 -9.00 -3.72
C VAL A 11 -12.40 -8.97 -3.63
N THR A 12 -11.79 -10.15 -3.55
CA THR A 12 -10.34 -10.27 -3.54
C THR A 12 -9.88 -10.45 -4.98
N VAL A 13 -9.30 -9.39 -5.54
CA VAL A 13 -8.65 -9.47 -6.85
C VAL A 13 -7.30 -10.17 -6.68
N ILE A 14 -7.06 -11.21 -7.48
CA ILE A 14 -5.78 -11.92 -7.56
C ILE A 14 -5.04 -11.41 -8.79
N LEU A 15 -3.76 -11.05 -8.63
CA LEU A 15 -2.90 -10.60 -9.73
C LEU A 15 -2.36 -11.81 -10.48
N ASP A 16 -2.97 -12.10 -11.62
CA ASP A 16 -2.70 -13.30 -12.41
C ASP A 16 -2.22 -12.96 -13.83
N LYS A 17 -2.85 -11.93 -14.42
CA LYS A 17 -2.61 -11.42 -15.78
C LYS A 17 -2.53 -9.88 -15.77
N LEU A 18 -2.05 -9.32 -16.90
CA LEU A 18 -1.89 -7.86 -17.07
C LEU A 18 -3.19 -7.08 -16.78
N ALA A 19 -4.33 -7.61 -17.20
CA ALA A 19 -5.64 -6.97 -17.03
C ALA A 19 -6.06 -6.81 -15.55
N ASP A 20 -5.50 -7.60 -14.64
CA ASP A 20 -5.84 -7.52 -13.21
C ASP A 20 -5.09 -6.38 -12.52
N TRP A 21 -4.02 -5.86 -13.14
CA TRP A 21 -3.09 -4.90 -12.53
C TRP A 21 -3.79 -3.69 -11.93
N GLU A 22 -4.63 -3.00 -12.71
CA GLU A 22 -5.23 -1.73 -12.28
C GLU A 22 -6.11 -1.93 -11.04
N SER A 23 -7.05 -2.87 -11.10
CA SER A 23 -7.95 -3.18 -9.98
C SER A 23 -7.19 -3.73 -8.77
N TRP A 24 -6.21 -4.61 -9.00
CA TRP A 24 -5.40 -5.18 -7.92
C TRP A 24 -4.56 -4.10 -7.22
N PHE A 25 -3.89 -3.25 -8.00
CA PHE A 25 -3.04 -2.19 -7.48
C PHE A 25 -3.86 -1.13 -6.73
N GLN A 26 -5.02 -0.75 -7.28
CA GLN A 26 -5.92 0.21 -6.65
C GLN A 26 -6.33 -0.23 -5.24
N LEU A 27 -6.71 -1.50 -5.05
CA LEU A 27 -7.10 -2.02 -3.72
C LEU A 27 -5.94 -1.95 -2.70
N ARG A 28 -4.71 -2.24 -3.14
CA ARG A 28 -3.52 -2.18 -2.27
C ARG A 28 -3.18 -0.75 -1.91
N ARG A 29 -3.29 0.16 -2.88
CA ARG A 29 -3.13 1.59 -2.67
C ARG A 29 -4.18 2.12 -1.69
N GLU A 30 -5.45 1.79 -1.88
CA GLU A 30 -6.53 2.21 -0.99
C GLU A 30 -6.30 1.71 0.43
N LYS A 31 -5.94 0.43 0.60
CA LYS A 31 -5.56 -0.11 1.92
C LYS A 31 -4.41 0.69 2.54
N ALA A 32 -3.34 0.95 1.79
CA ALA A 32 -2.20 1.71 2.27
C ALA A 32 -2.52 3.18 2.61
N VAL A 33 -3.48 3.79 1.89
CA VAL A 33 -3.98 5.14 2.17
C VAL A 33 -4.78 5.16 3.47
N VAL A 34 -5.69 4.20 3.65
CA VAL A 34 -6.47 4.02 4.89
C VAL A 34 -5.55 3.78 6.09
N ASP A 35 -4.51 2.96 5.90
CA ASP A 35 -3.50 2.68 6.91
C ASP A 35 -2.48 3.84 7.09
N ALA A 36 -2.62 4.95 6.36
CA ALA A 36 -1.75 6.13 6.38
C ALA A 36 -0.26 5.86 6.10
N ILE A 37 0.06 4.77 5.40
CA ILE A 37 1.42 4.35 5.03
C ILE A 37 1.75 4.59 3.56
N TRP A 38 0.78 4.91 2.70
CA TRP A 38 0.99 5.07 1.25
C TRP A 38 2.11 6.06 0.91
N LYS A 39 2.23 7.15 1.67
CA LYS A 39 3.25 8.19 1.45
C LYS A 39 4.69 7.66 1.47
N TYR A 40 4.94 6.52 2.14
CA TYR A 40 6.26 5.88 2.24
C TYR A 40 6.52 4.88 1.10
N HIS A 41 5.50 4.52 0.32
CA HIS A 41 5.57 3.44 -0.67
C HIS A 41 4.98 3.83 -2.02
N ASP A 42 4.88 5.13 -2.29
CA ASP A 42 4.28 5.64 -3.51
C ASP A 42 5.16 5.35 -4.75
N ILE A 43 4.84 4.28 -5.47
CA ILE A 43 5.54 3.87 -6.70
C ILE A 43 5.29 4.76 -7.92
N SER A 44 4.56 5.88 -7.76
CA SER A 44 4.53 6.95 -8.77
C SER A 44 5.77 7.84 -8.70
N LYS A 45 6.49 7.81 -7.56
CA LYS A 45 7.70 8.58 -7.31
C LYS A 45 8.92 7.66 -7.23
N PRO A 46 10.12 8.16 -7.54
CA PRO A 46 11.35 7.43 -7.26
C PRO A 46 11.53 7.26 -5.74
N GLN A 47 12.12 6.13 -5.33
CA GLN A 47 12.31 5.80 -3.91
C GLN A 47 13.10 6.87 -3.14
N SER A 48 14.01 7.58 -3.81
CA SER A 48 14.81 8.68 -3.25
C SER A 48 13.98 9.89 -2.80
N GLU A 49 12.79 10.09 -3.35
CA GLU A 49 11.88 11.19 -2.99
C GLU A 49 10.88 10.79 -1.89
N LEU A 50 10.85 9.52 -1.49
CA LEU A 50 9.93 9.04 -0.48
C LEU A 50 10.46 9.39 0.92
N PRO A 51 9.59 9.86 1.83
CA PRO A 51 9.97 9.99 3.23
C PRO A 51 10.39 8.63 3.77
N LYS A 52 11.30 8.61 4.74
CA LYS A 52 11.65 7.41 5.48
C LYS A 52 10.80 7.33 6.74
N LEU A 53 10.37 6.12 7.07
CA LEU A 53 9.73 5.84 8.36
C LEU A 53 10.83 5.56 9.38
N GLU A 54 11.20 6.58 10.15
CA GLU A 54 12.28 6.52 11.14
C GLU A 54 11.74 6.19 12.54
N GLU A 55 12.46 5.35 13.28
CA GLU A 55 12.11 5.07 14.68
C GLU A 55 12.49 6.28 15.54
N PRO A 56 11.58 6.79 16.39
CA PRO A 56 11.89 7.93 17.24
C PRO A 56 12.98 7.58 18.25
N VAL A 57 13.96 8.49 18.38
CA VAL A 57 15.11 8.31 19.25
C VAL A 57 14.68 8.54 20.70
N LYS A 58 15.06 7.61 21.59
CA LYS A 58 14.73 7.73 23.01
C LYS A 58 15.48 8.92 23.62
N PRO A 59 14.79 9.83 24.32
CA PRO A 59 15.44 10.96 24.96
C PRO A 59 16.32 10.51 26.13
N LEU A 60 17.45 11.17 26.26
CA LEU A 60 18.45 10.98 27.29
C LEU A 60 18.36 12.12 28.33
N PRO A 61 18.80 11.90 29.58
CA PRO A 61 18.88 12.98 30.57
C PRO A 61 19.74 14.16 30.08
N SER A 62 20.72 13.90 29.21
CA SER A 62 21.57 14.90 28.57
C SER A 62 20.80 15.91 27.72
N ASP A 63 19.61 15.54 27.21
CA ASP A 63 18.77 16.40 26.37
C ASP A 63 18.10 17.52 27.18
N VAL A 64 17.99 17.34 28.50
CA VAL A 64 17.48 18.35 29.44
C VAL A 64 18.62 19.08 30.15
N ARG A 65 19.68 18.35 30.51
CA ARG A 65 20.86 18.93 31.18
C ARG A 65 22.14 18.37 30.58
N ALA A 66 22.91 19.24 29.93
CA ALA A 66 24.20 18.86 29.35
C ALA A 66 25.11 18.15 30.38
N GLY A 67 25.66 16.99 29.98
CA GLY A 67 26.51 16.16 30.82
C GLY A 67 25.77 15.26 31.82
N ALA A 68 24.45 15.33 31.92
CA ALA A 68 23.68 14.39 32.73
C ALA A 68 23.60 13.02 32.06
N THR A 69 24.02 11.98 32.79
CA THR A 69 23.95 10.58 32.37
C THR A 69 22.84 9.82 33.10
N ALA A 70 22.29 10.39 34.17
CA ALA A 70 21.27 9.76 35.00
C ALA A 70 20.20 10.76 35.46
N ILE A 71 18.97 10.27 35.63
CA ILE A 71 17.81 11.06 36.09
C ILE A 71 18.06 11.68 37.48
N ALA A 72 18.83 11.00 38.33
CA ALA A 72 19.19 11.51 39.66
C ALA A 72 20.04 12.80 39.63
N GLN A 73 20.65 13.13 38.49
CA GLN A 73 21.40 14.38 38.30
C GLN A 73 20.51 15.54 37.85
N LEU A 74 19.22 15.29 37.61
CA LEU A 74 18.24 16.29 37.24
C LEU A 74 17.54 16.83 38.49
N ASP A 75 17.34 18.14 38.54
CA ASP A 75 16.47 18.75 39.56
C ASP A 75 14.97 18.46 39.28
N ALA A 76 14.08 18.84 40.20
CA ALA A 76 12.65 18.55 40.08
C ALA A 76 12.01 19.13 38.81
N GLY A 77 12.43 20.32 38.36
CA GLY A 77 11.94 20.93 37.13
C GLY A 77 12.45 20.19 35.89
N GLN A 78 13.73 19.84 35.89
CA GLN A 78 14.35 19.05 34.82
C GLN A 78 13.79 17.63 34.73
N GLN A 79 13.43 17.01 35.86
CA GLN A 79 12.76 15.71 35.89
C GLN A 79 11.37 15.78 35.28
N ALA A 80 10.61 16.85 35.52
CA ALA A 80 9.32 17.07 34.87
C ALA A 80 9.48 17.19 33.35
N MET A 81 10.41 18.03 32.88
CA MET A 81 10.72 18.17 31.44
C MET A 81 11.14 16.84 30.80
N TYR A 82 11.98 16.06 31.49
CA TYR A 82 12.40 14.75 31.00
C TYR A 82 11.24 13.75 30.93
N SER A 83 10.32 13.82 31.89
CA SER A 83 9.10 13.00 31.90
C SER A 83 8.20 13.32 30.72
N ASP A 84 8.03 14.61 30.38
CA ASP A 84 7.25 15.04 29.22
C ASP A 84 7.89 14.56 27.91
N LEU A 85 9.21 14.71 27.76
CA LEU A 85 9.93 14.16 26.60
C LEU A 85 9.78 12.64 26.48
N LEU A 86 9.86 11.90 27.59
CA LEU A 86 9.64 10.46 27.59
C LEU A 86 8.20 10.08 27.24
N HIS A 87 7.22 10.88 27.66
CA HIS A 87 5.82 10.69 27.31
C HIS A 87 5.62 10.85 25.80
N ASP A 88 6.13 11.93 25.23
CA ASP A 88 6.02 12.21 23.79
C ASP A 88 6.74 11.14 22.96
N TRP A 89 7.96 10.75 23.35
CA TRP A 89 8.67 9.65 22.70
C TRP A 89 7.90 8.33 22.73
N ARG A 90 7.25 7.99 23.86
CA ARG A 90 6.42 6.77 23.96
C ARG A 90 5.25 6.83 22.99
N TYR A 91 4.60 7.99 22.88
CA TYR A 91 3.51 8.21 21.94
C TYR A 91 3.97 8.05 20.48
N GLU A 92 5.07 8.73 20.10
CA GLU A 92 5.65 8.63 18.77
C GLU A 92 6.09 7.21 18.44
N ARG A 93 6.71 6.50 19.39
CA ARG A 93 7.16 5.12 19.19
C ARG A 93 6.00 4.15 19.01
N ALA A 94 4.90 4.37 19.72
CA ALA A 94 3.68 3.59 19.53
C ALA A 94 3.09 3.81 18.13
N GLU A 95 3.04 5.06 17.65
CA GLU A 95 2.60 5.38 16.29
C GLU A 95 3.53 4.82 15.21
N TYR A 96 4.86 4.84 15.44
CA TYR A 96 5.84 4.18 14.59
C TYR A 96 5.59 2.67 14.51
N ALA A 97 5.46 2.00 15.66
CA ALA A 97 5.23 0.56 15.71
C ALA A 97 3.94 0.16 15.00
N LYS A 98 2.87 0.96 15.16
CA LYS A 98 1.60 0.77 14.45
C LYS A 98 1.77 0.87 12.94
N LYS A 99 2.51 1.88 12.44
CA LYS A 99 2.80 2.00 11.00
C LYS A 99 3.62 0.82 10.49
N LYS A 100 4.64 0.38 11.23
CA LYS A 100 5.43 -0.81 10.89
C LYS A 100 4.59 -2.08 10.84
N GLN A 101 3.65 -2.24 11.76
CA GLN A 101 2.68 -3.33 11.70
C GLN A 101 1.84 -3.27 10.42
N LYS A 102 1.33 -2.09 10.05
CA LYS A 102 0.55 -1.91 8.81
C LYS A 102 1.36 -2.16 7.55
N GLU A 103 2.64 -1.79 7.54
CA GLU A 103 3.57 -2.12 6.46
C GLU A 103 3.71 -3.65 6.31
N GLY A 104 3.90 -4.36 7.43
CA GLY A 104 3.93 -5.84 7.45
C GLY A 104 2.62 -6.48 6.96
N GLU A 105 1.47 -5.96 7.38
CA GLU A 105 0.16 -6.41 6.88
C GLU A 105 0.04 -6.24 5.37
N LEU A 106 0.50 -5.12 4.82
CA LEU A 106 0.47 -4.85 3.39
C LEU A 106 1.41 -5.76 2.60
N LEU A 107 2.62 -6.05 3.12
CA LEU A 107 3.54 -7.02 2.53
C LEU A 107 2.89 -8.40 2.40
N LEU A 108 2.22 -8.86 3.46
CA LEU A 108 1.51 -10.14 3.48
C LEU A 108 0.32 -10.14 2.52
N ASP A 109 -0.45 -9.04 2.48
CA ASP A 109 -1.59 -8.89 1.57
C ASP A 109 -1.16 -8.95 0.10
N ILE A 110 -0.04 -8.28 -0.26
CA ILE A 110 0.56 -8.39 -1.59
C ILE A 110 0.92 -9.85 -1.89
N SER A 111 1.62 -10.55 -1.00
CA SER A 111 1.99 -11.96 -1.21
C SER A 111 0.77 -12.87 -1.39
N ARG A 112 -0.30 -12.66 -0.62
CA ARG A 112 -1.51 -13.50 -0.64
C ARG A 112 -2.41 -13.27 -1.85
N THR A 113 -2.30 -12.10 -2.47
CA THR A 113 -3.11 -11.73 -3.65
C THR A 113 -2.31 -11.74 -4.94
N ILE A 114 -1.06 -12.15 -4.81
CA ILE A 114 -0.26 -12.97 -5.69
C ILE A 114 -0.88 -14.22 -6.32
N ALA A 115 -0.94 -14.41 -7.64
CA ALA A 115 -1.02 -15.78 -8.12
C ALA A 115 0.27 -16.55 -7.76
N ALA A 116 0.15 -17.79 -7.26
CA ALA A 116 1.28 -18.55 -6.70
C ALA A 116 2.46 -18.67 -7.67
N ARG A 117 2.18 -18.82 -8.97
CA ARG A 117 3.21 -18.90 -10.02
C ARG A 117 4.06 -17.63 -10.17
N HIS A 118 3.62 -16.51 -9.61
CA HIS A 118 4.30 -15.20 -9.69
C HIS A 118 5.07 -14.85 -8.42
N LEU A 119 5.03 -15.71 -7.37
CA LEU A 119 5.73 -15.47 -6.10
C LEU A 119 7.24 -15.25 -6.26
N TYR A 120 7.85 -15.86 -7.27
CA TYR A 120 9.26 -15.66 -7.58
C TYR A 120 9.61 -14.19 -7.88
N LEU A 121 8.66 -13.38 -8.38
CA LEU A 121 8.88 -11.97 -8.69
C LEU A 121 9.16 -11.13 -7.45
N ILE A 122 8.59 -11.52 -6.31
CA ILE A 122 8.73 -10.82 -5.03
C ILE A 122 9.71 -11.51 -4.07
N ASN A 123 10.32 -12.62 -4.48
CA ASN A 123 11.30 -13.33 -3.66
C ASN A 123 12.51 -12.42 -3.36
N GLY A 124 12.97 -12.45 -2.11
CA GLY A 124 14.06 -11.60 -1.60
C GLY A 124 13.74 -10.10 -1.57
N LYS A 125 12.48 -9.70 -1.71
CA LYS A 125 12.06 -8.29 -1.60
C LYS A 125 11.28 -8.12 -0.31
N ASP A 126 11.90 -7.43 0.64
CA ASP A 126 11.33 -7.26 1.98
C ASP A 126 10.58 -5.93 2.14
N GLU A 127 10.76 -4.99 1.20
CA GLU A 127 10.05 -3.72 1.20
C GLU A 127 8.82 -3.72 0.29
N VAL A 128 7.77 -3.00 0.70
CA VAL A 128 6.53 -2.85 -0.07
C VAL A 128 6.83 -2.24 -1.44
N TYR A 129 7.67 -1.20 -1.45
CA TYR A 129 8.05 -0.49 -2.67
C TYR A 129 8.67 -1.44 -3.71
N ASP A 130 9.63 -2.26 -3.29
CA ASP A 130 10.33 -3.20 -4.17
C ASP A 130 9.40 -4.26 -4.75
N ARG A 131 8.50 -4.80 -3.92
CA ARG A 131 7.47 -5.77 -4.39
C ARG A 131 6.56 -5.12 -5.42
N LEU A 132 6.07 -3.92 -5.13
CA LEU A 132 5.15 -3.21 -6.02
C LEU A 132 5.83 -2.82 -7.34
N ILE A 133 7.09 -2.38 -7.33
CA ILE A 133 7.85 -2.09 -8.55
C ILE A 133 8.11 -3.35 -9.37
N ALA A 134 8.48 -4.46 -8.73
CA ALA A 134 8.71 -5.73 -9.42
C ALA A 134 7.45 -6.22 -10.14
N LEU A 135 6.30 -6.14 -9.46
CA LEU A 135 5.01 -6.49 -10.05
C LEU A 135 4.59 -5.50 -11.13
N LYS A 136 4.78 -4.18 -10.93
CA LYS A 136 4.51 -3.15 -11.94
C LYS A 136 5.27 -3.42 -13.23
N LYS A 137 6.55 -3.79 -13.16
CA LYS A 137 7.36 -4.10 -14.35
C LYS A 137 6.79 -5.25 -15.18
N GLN A 138 6.12 -6.22 -14.56
CA GLN A 138 5.56 -7.39 -15.25
C GLN A 138 4.11 -7.20 -15.67
N PHE A 139 3.30 -6.56 -14.82
CA PHE A 139 1.85 -6.55 -14.97
C PHE A 139 1.27 -5.21 -15.41
N ALA A 140 1.97 -4.10 -15.17
CA ALA A 140 1.45 -2.81 -15.60
C ALA A 140 1.47 -2.74 -17.14
N PRO A 141 0.32 -2.44 -17.77
CA PRO A 141 0.30 -2.29 -19.21
C PRO A 141 1.25 -1.17 -19.60
N THR A 142 2.22 -1.47 -20.48
CA THR A 142 2.98 -0.43 -21.16
C THR A 142 2.00 0.44 -21.94
N THR A 143 2.30 1.73 -22.12
CA THR A 143 1.43 2.69 -22.84
C THR A 143 0.88 2.11 -24.15
N ALA A 144 1.70 1.38 -24.91
CA ALA A 144 1.33 0.68 -26.15
C ALA A 144 0.30 -0.46 -25.96
N THR A 145 0.39 -1.23 -24.88
CA THR A 145 -0.57 -2.31 -24.57
C THR A 145 -1.91 -1.71 -24.17
N ARG A 146 -1.91 -0.63 -23.36
CA ARG A 146 -3.12 0.10 -22.99
C ARG A 146 -3.80 0.72 -24.22
N THR A 147 -3.04 1.25 -25.18
CA THR A 147 -3.60 1.76 -26.43
C THR A 147 -4.25 0.63 -27.25
N ARG A 148 -3.59 -0.52 -27.35
CA ARG A 148 -4.13 -1.69 -28.07
C ARG A 148 -5.41 -2.22 -27.41
N GLU A 149 -5.46 -2.34 -26.09
CA GLU A 149 -6.65 -2.75 -25.36
C GLU A 149 -7.81 -1.77 -25.55
N LEU A 150 -7.54 -0.46 -25.53
CA LEU A 150 -8.53 0.56 -25.83
C LEU A 150 -9.02 0.46 -27.28
N ILE A 151 -8.13 0.23 -28.25
CA ILE A 151 -8.49 0.02 -29.65
C ILE A 151 -9.35 -1.25 -29.81
N VAL A 152 -9.00 -2.35 -29.14
CA VAL A 152 -9.79 -3.59 -29.17
C VAL A 152 -11.15 -3.40 -28.53
N LYS A 153 -11.23 -2.76 -27.35
CA LYS A 153 -12.51 -2.41 -26.70
C LYS A 153 -13.34 -1.50 -27.60
N TYR A 154 -12.74 -0.48 -28.17
CA TYR A 154 -13.40 0.44 -29.09
C TYR A 154 -13.92 -0.28 -30.33
N ARG A 155 -13.12 -1.17 -30.95
CA ARG A 155 -13.54 -2.00 -32.08
C ARG A 155 -14.66 -2.96 -31.70
N SER A 156 -14.60 -3.61 -30.54
CA SER A 156 -15.69 -4.49 -30.07
C SER A 156 -17.00 -3.73 -29.78
N LEU A 157 -16.91 -2.44 -29.43
CA LEU A 157 -18.07 -1.58 -29.26
C LEU A 157 -18.59 -1.04 -30.60
N GLN A 158 -17.70 -0.83 -31.58
CA GLN A 158 -18.09 -0.54 -32.97
C GLN A 158 -18.75 -1.75 -33.65
N GLU A 159 -18.28 -2.97 -33.36
CA GLU A 159 -18.86 -4.25 -33.82
C GLU A 159 -20.10 -4.66 -33.00
N GLY A 160 -20.94 -3.69 -32.60
CA GLY A 160 -22.19 -3.95 -31.87
C GLY A 160 -23.07 -5.04 -32.51
N PRO A 161 -24.15 -5.50 -31.85
CA PRO A 161 -24.97 -6.66 -32.27
C PRO A 161 -25.63 -6.54 -33.66
N GLN A 162 -25.43 -5.42 -34.35
CA GLN A 162 -25.90 -5.13 -35.70
C GLN A 162 -25.57 -6.21 -36.72
N SER A 163 -24.40 -6.87 -36.67
CA SER A 163 -24.09 -7.91 -37.67
C SER A 163 -24.83 -9.24 -37.48
N ARG A 164 -25.25 -9.59 -36.24
CA ARG A 164 -25.87 -10.90 -35.97
C ARG A 164 -27.39 -10.82 -36.04
N ASP A 165 -27.99 -9.73 -35.55
CA ASP A 165 -29.44 -9.53 -35.60
C ASP A 165 -29.95 -9.16 -36.99
N LEU A 166 -29.20 -8.37 -37.78
CA LEU A 166 -29.66 -7.95 -39.12
C LEU A 166 -29.84 -9.13 -40.09
N LYS A 167 -28.98 -10.16 -40.01
CA LYS A 167 -29.11 -11.38 -40.84
C LYS A 167 -30.28 -12.26 -40.40
N GLN A 168 -30.70 -12.16 -39.15
CA GLN A 168 -31.86 -12.90 -38.62
C GLN A 168 -33.18 -12.20 -38.98
N TRP A 169 -33.16 -10.88 -39.16
CA TRP A 169 -34.28 -10.07 -39.60
C TRP A 169 -34.55 -10.11 -41.12
N LEU A 170 -33.51 -10.31 -41.93
CA LEU A 170 -33.61 -10.36 -43.40
C LEU A 170 -34.11 -11.70 -43.98
N ASN A 171 -34.35 -12.71 -43.14
CA ASN A 171 -34.77 -14.06 -43.54
C ASN A 171 -36.23 -14.39 -43.15
N ASN A 172 -37.06 -13.40 -42.79
CA ASN A 172 -38.51 -13.56 -42.58
C ASN A 172 -39.30 -12.69 -43.56
#